data_AF-A0A2T4NI90-F1
#
_entry.id   AF-A0A2T4NI90-F1
#
_cell.length_a   1.000
_cell.length_b   1.000
_cell.length_c   1.000
_cell.angle_alpha   90.00
_cell.angle_beta   90.00
_cell.angle_gamma   90.00
#
_symmetry.space_group_name_H-M   'P 1'
#
loop_
_entity.id
_entity.type
_entity.pdbx_description
1 polymer ?
#
loop_
_entity_poly.entity_id
_entity_poly.type
_entity_poly.pdbx_seq_one_letter_code
_entity_poly.pdbx_strand_id
1 'polypeptide(L)'
;MGSRGPRAAGEEAIARLLRSNTPGKPSLAAAYAAGYLALWHAQQEGNVPFWYQEIDPLDTLFLGTVFPRTFRDEFEFANTRDAWLRLLRGTVHGKGIQCFVREAVSASEELGLPVDDVELMLALAGRLEGAGLDQRRLPRRLLPEAALQDCRAAVGPSLDLRLPDPPKDAEERVRQFWEDAEEEWADDTPRAVLRDGLRRFREAGLPAEQESGLLLPALYARLMTKPGELVEDMGEHAWAWAVALDETSALIPVLDILLVAPELEKSVADTLGHLFAVPAFTEPFPSDALLWTSSPGLALPRLAFELGIPEVSTLEGTITADLLDWTGMHARMRLSAAARGITAVDDPDPDPTDSSDDGTRKNPDDSWTERREAVREAVQQKIRKKAGGKVAPRRRSGRPIERIWNADGSSSLYISTETPQGQELMDGLEGQLQAFREKFGREPEPDDPLFFDPDADEPTRLTKEYFDDMLLRMAERAIEVGVDPAFLHAWREVGYVVTEETKSGFTAAEVIAFDRALARHREAGA
;
A
#
# COMPACT_ATOMS: atom_id res chain seq x y z
N MET A 1 -12.63 -33.58 -32.22
CA MET A 1 -11.45 -32.77 -31.88
C MET A 1 -11.52 -32.53 -30.38
N GLY A 2 -10.70 -33.23 -29.60
CA GLY A 2 -10.75 -33.14 -28.13
C GLY A 2 -10.34 -31.75 -27.66
N SER A 3 -11.10 -31.20 -26.72
CA SER A 3 -10.74 -29.98 -25.98
C SER A 3 -9.33 -30.15 -25.40
N ARG A 4 -8.36 -29.36 -25.85
CA ARG A 4 -7.02 -29.34 -25.27
C ARG A 4 -7.08 -28.62 -23.93
N GLY A 5 -6.30 -29.07 -22.95
CA GLY A 5 -6.26 -28.44 -21.63
C GLY A 5 -5.78 -26.97 -21.69
N PRO A 6 -6.21 -26.11 -20.74
CA PRO A 6 -5.89 -24.68 -20.71
C PRO A 6 -4.40 -24.36 -20.81
N ARG A 7 -3.57 -25.16 -20.13
CA ARG A 7 -2.11 -25.04 -20.13
C ARG A 7 -1.48 -25.15 -21.53
N ALA A 8 -1.85 -26.20 -22.28
CA ALA A 8 -1.29 -26.43 -23.62
C ALA A 8 -1.72 -25.32 -24.61
N ALA A 9 -2.92 -24.76 -24.43
CA ALA A 9 -3.37 -23.62 -25.22
C ALA A 9 -2.57 -22.34 -24.88
N GLY A 10 -2.28 -22.12 -23.58
CA GLY A 10 -1.44 -21.02 -23.10
C GLY A 10 -0.01 -21.06 -23.65
N GLU A 11 0.67 -22.21 -23.56
CA GLU A 11 2.02 -22.41 -24.09
C GLU A 11 2.10 -22.11 -25.61
N GLU A 12 1.11 -22.59 -26.36
CA GLU A 12 1.05 -22.34 -27.81
C GLU A 12 0.79 -20.86 -28.12
N ALA A 13 -0.08 -20.20 -27.33
CA ALA A 13 -0.38 -18.78 -27.45
C ALA A 13 0.86 -17.92 -27.14
N ILE A 14 1.59 -18.18 -26.05
CA ILE A 14 2.85 -17.47 -25.75
C ILE A 14 3.81 -17.59 -26.93
N ALA A 15 4.02 -18.79 -27.47
CA ALA A 15 4.92 -19.01 -28.59
C ALA A 15 4.48 -18.23 -29.85
N ARG A 16 3.17 -18.14 -30.14
CA ARG A 16 2.64 -17.33 -31.26
C ARG A 16 2.81 -15.84 -31.00
N LEU A 17 2.43 -15.35 -29.82
CA LEU A 17 2.48 -13.95 -29.43
C LEU A 17 3.92 -13.41 -29.51
N LEU A 18 4.89 -14.17 -28.97
CA LEU A 18 6.31 -13.81 -29.04
C LEU A 18 6.84 -13.77 -30.48
N ARG A 19 6.48 -14.75 -31.33
CA ARG A 19 6.85 -14.74 -32.77
C ARG A 19 6.23 -13.56 -33.53
N SER A 20 5.02 -13.16 -33.14
CA SER A 20 4.32 -12.03 -33.75
C SER A 20 4.79 -10.67 -33.23
N ASN A 21 5.59 -10.66 -32.14
CA ASN A 21 6.00 -9.44 -31.48
C ASN A 21 7.02 -8.69 -32.34
N THR A 22 6.69 -7.45 -32.71
CA THR A 22 7.61 -6.57 -33.42
C THR A 22 8.27 -5.65 -32.40
N PRO A 23 9.62 -5.59 -32.33
CA PRO A 23 10.32 -4.70 -31.42
C PRO A 23 9.79 -3.26 -31.50
N GLY A 24 9.49 -2.66 -30.35
CA GLY A 24 8.97 -1.28 -30.24
C GLY A 24 7.52 -1.08 -30.70
N LYS A 25 6.77 -2.15 -30.99
CA LYS A 25 5.33 -2.11 -31.29
C LYS A 25 4.57 -3.32 -30.70
N PRO A 26 4.73 -3.62 -29.40
CA PRO A 26 3.98 -4.72 -28.78
C PRO A 26 2.48 -4.41 -28.77
N SER A 27 1.65 -5.43 -28.90
CA SER A 27 0.26 -5.37 -28.43
C SER A 27 0.19 -5.72 -26.94
N LEU A 28 -0.98 -5.56 -26.31
CA LEU A 28 -1.14 -5.90 -24.89
C LEU A 28 -0.87 -7.40 -24.64
N ALA A 29 -1.42 -8.28 -25.48
CA ALA A 29 -1.16 -9.72 -25.36
C ALA A 29 0.32 -10.09 -25.62
N ALA A 30 0.97 -9.43 -26.59
CA ALA A 30 2.39 -9.67 -26.87
C ALA A 30 3.31 -9.14 -25.75
N ALA A 31 2.96 -8.00 -25.14
CA ALA A 31 3.65 -7.49 -23.96
C ALA A 31 3.49 -8.46 -22.78
N TYR A 32 2.27 -8.91 -22.49
CA TYR A 32 2.04 -9.94 -21.46
C TYR A 32 2.90 -11.19 -21.66
N ALA A 33 2.92 -11.75 -22.87
CA ALA A 33 3.74 -12.92 -23.18
C ALA A 33 5.25 -12.65 -23.01
N ALA A 34 5.73 -11.45 -23.36
CA ALA A 34 7.12 -11.06 -23.14
C ALA A 34 7.45 -10.91 -21.64
N GLY A 35 6.53 -10.35 -20.85
CA GLY A 35 6.69 -10.25 -19.41
C GLY A 35 6.72 -11.62 -18.73
N TYR A 36 5.81 -12.53 -19.11
CA TYR A 36 5.82 -13.90 -18.61
C TYR A 36 7.14 -14.62 -18.91
N LEU A 37 7.69 -14.42 -20.11
CA LEU A 37 9.01 -14.96 -20.45
C LEU A 37 10.13 -14.32 -19.62
N ALA A 38 10.04 -13.01 -19.33
CA ALA A 38 11.03 -12.32 -18.50
C ALA A 38 11.07 -12.88 -17.07
N LEU A 39 9.91 -13.21 -16.49
CA LEU A 39 9.81 -13.86 -15.18
C LEU A 39 10.46 -15.25 -15.19
N TRP A 40 10.11 -16.06 -16.20
CA TRP A 40 10.70 -17.39 -16.36
C TRP A 40 12.23 -17.30 -16.53
N HIS A 41 12.72 -16.35 -17.33
CA HIS A 41 14.15 -16.14 -17.54
C HIS A 41 14.86 -15.76 -16.24
N ALA A 42 14.31 -14.79 -15.49
CA ALA A 42 14.87 -14.40 -14.21
C ALA A 42 14.96 -15.60 -13.26
N GLN A 43 13.90 -16.41 -13.18
CA GLN A 43 13.87 -17.61 -12.33
C GLN A 43 14.96 -18.63 -12.68
N GLN A 44 15.30 -18.79 -13.97
CA GLN A 44 16.38 -19.69 -14.40
C GLN A 44 17.77 -19.15 -14.06
N GLU A 45 17.97 -17.83 -14.11
CA GLU A 45 19.25 -17.19 -13.81
C GLU A 45 19.57 -17.14 -12.30
N GLY A 46 18.56 -17.35 -11.44
CA GLY A 46 18.71 -17.38 -9.98
C GLY A 46 19.01 -16.04 -9.33
N ASN A 47 18.99 -14.95 -10.10
CA ASN A 47 19.16 -13.57 -9.61
C ASN A 47 17.86 -12.77 -9.82
N VAL A 48 16.79 -13.26 -9.18
CA VAL A 48 15.46 -12.64 -9.28
C VAL A 48 15.31 -11.60 -8.18
N PRO A 49 14.86 -10.37 -8.49
CA PRO A 49 14.40 -9.45 -7.44
C PRO A 49 13.33 -10.13 -6.59
N PHE A 50 13.46 -10.07 -5.26
CA PHE A 50 12.59 -10.80 -4.32
C PHE A 50 11.09 -10.51 -4.53
N TRP A 51 10.74 -9.33 -5.05
CA TRP A 51 9.38 -8.90 -5.29
C TRP A 51 8.73 -9.48 -6.56
N TYR A 52 9.47 -10.20 -7.43
CA TYR A 52 8.90 -10.83 -8.62
C TYR A 52 7.86 -11.92 -8.30
N GLN A 53 7.87 -12.45 -7.08
CA GLN A 53 6.88 -13.41 -6.62
C GLN A 53 5.55 -12.76 -6.21
N GLU A 54 5.53 -11.43 -6.06
CA GLU A 54 4.39 -10.65 -5.58
C GLU A 54 3.60 -10.02 -6.74
N ILE A 55 3.88 -10.39 -7.98
CA ILE A 55 3.33 -9.72 -9.16
C ILE A 55 1.96 -10.29 -9.56
N ASP A 56 1.11 -9.41 -10.10
CA ASP A 56 -0.14 -9.81 -10.73
C ASP A 56 -0.03 -9.86 -12.28
N PRO A 57 -1.09 -10.26 -13.00
CA PRO A 57 -1.11 -10.23 -14.46
C PRO A 57 -0.88 -8.85 -15.10
N LEU A 58 -1.30 -7.74 -14.49
CA LEU A 58 -1.02 -6.39 -15.01
C LEU A 58 0.43 -5.98 -14.80
N ASP A 59 1.05 -6.38 -13.68
CA ASP A 59 2.49 -6.25 -13.46
C ASP A 59 3.28 -6.98 -14.53
N THR A 60 2.87 -8.21 -14.84
CA THR A 60 3.48 -9.03 -15.89
C THR A 60 3.36 -8.36 -17.26
N LEU A 61 2.18 -7.82 -17.57
CA LEU A 61 1.96 -7.05 -18.79
C LEU A 61 2.87 -5.83 -18.86
N PHE A 62 2.97 -5.05 -17.77
CA PHE A 62 3.85 -3.89 -17.71
C PHE A 62 5.33 -4.28 -17.84
N LEU A 63 5.78 -5.30 -17.12
CA LEU A 63 7.15 -5.85 -17.19
C LEU A 63 7.55 -6.16 -18.64
N GLY A 64 6.65 -6.79 -19.40
CA GLY A 64 6.91 -7.10 -20.80
C GLY A 64 6.94 -5.89 -21.74
N THR A 65 6.39 -4.74 -21.35
CA THR A 65 6.53 -3.49 -22.11
C THR A 65 7.86 -2.76 -21.86
N VAL A 66 8.52 -3.05 -20.75
CA VAL A 66 9.77 -2.38 -20.32
C VAL A 66 11.00 -3.27 -20.40
N PHE A 67 10.84 -4.58 -20.51
CA PHE A 67 11.96 -5.52 -20.60
C PHE A 67 12.93 -5.17 -21.75
N PRO A 68 14.26 -5.14 -21.52
CA PRO A 68 14.99 -5.62 -20.35
C PRO A 68 15.36 -4.53 -19.30
N ARG A 69 14.62 -3.42 -19.22
CA ARG A 69 14.87 -2.38 -18.21
C ARG A 69 14.84 -2.97 -16.79
N THR A 70 15.83 -2.61 -15.99
CA THR A 70 15.87 -2.86 -14.55
C THR A 70 15.26 -1.70 -13.77
N PHE A 71 14.65 -2.00 -12.64
CA PHE A 71 14.16 -1.02 -11.67
C PHE A 71 15.05 -1.08 -10.43
N ARG A 72 15.19 0.04 -9.74
CA ARG A 72 15.97 0.15 -8.50
C ARG A 72 15.38 -0.73 -7.39
N ASP A 73 14.05 -0.68 -7.27
CA ASP A 73 13.28 -1.35 -6.24
C ASP A 73 11.84 -1.65 -6.73
N GLU A 74 11.08 -2.36 -5.91
CA GLU A 74 9.66 -2.66 -6.12
C GLU A 74 8.78 -1.41 -6.23
N PHE A 75 9.18 -0.32 -5.56
CA PHE A 75 8.42 0.92 -5.49
C PHE A 75 8.52 1.69 -6.81
N GLU A 76 9.71 1.79 -7.40
CA GLU A 76 9.92 2.38 -8.72
C GLU A 76 9.12 1.60 -9.77
N PHE A 77 9.14 0.26 -9.71
CA PHE A 77 8.35 -0.59 -10.61
C PHE A 77 6.85 -0.30 -10.48
N ALA A 78 6.30 -0.39 -9.27
CA ALA A 78 4.87 -0.20 -9.02
C ALA A 78 4.40 1.22 -9.38
N ASN A 79 5.16 2.25 -9.01
CA ASN A 79 4.82 3.65 -9.31
C ASN A 79 4.87 3.94 -10.81
N THR A 80 5.89 3.44 -11.51
CA THR A 80 6.03 3.60 -12.96
C THR A 80 4.90 2.88 -13.71
N ARG A 81 4.54 1.67 -13.26
CA ARG A 81 3.38 0.92 -13.76
C ARG A 81 2.09 1.72 -13.59
N ASP A 82 1.82 2.21 -12.39
CA ASP A 82 0.57 2.94 -12.09
C ASP A 82 0.47 4.24 -12.89
N ALA A 83 1.57 4.96 -13.08
CA ALA A 83 1.64 6.13 -13.94
C ALA A 83 1.34 5.76 -15.40
N TRP A 84 1.91 4.66 -15.90
CA TRP A 84 1.62 4.16 -17.24
C TRP A 84 0.15 3.80 -17.43
N LEU A 85 -0.44 3.06 -16.49
CA LEU A 85 -1.85 2.68 -16.53
C LEU A 85 -2.75 3.92 -16.54
N ARG A 86 -2.44 4.95 -15.75
CA ARG A 86 -3.13 6.25 -15.79
C ARG A 86 -3.03 6.92 -17.16
N LEU A 87 -1.86 6.94 -17.79
CA LEU A 87 -1.69 7.50 -19.14
C LEU A 87 -2.51 6.76 -20.21
N LEU A 88 -2.76 5.46 -20.02
CA LEU A 88 -3.62 4.70 -20.92
C LEU A 88 -5.12 5.01 -20.71
N ARG A 89 -5.53 5.55 -19.55
CA ARG A 89 -6.92 5.91 -19.28
C ARG A 89 -7.44 6.92 -20.33
N GLY A 90 -8.69 6.76 -20.72
CA GLY A 90 -9.31 7.58 -21.78
C GLY A 90 -8.85 7.26 -23.21
N THR A 91 -7.86 6.39 -23.41
CA THR A 91 -7.45 5.93 -24.74
C THR A 91 -8.15 4.63 -25.15
N VAL A 92 -8.03 4.25 -26.43
CA VAL A 92 -8.48 2.93 -26.89
C VAL A 92 -7.70 1.78 -26.23
N HIS A 93 -6.46 2.02 -25.81
CA HIS A 93 -5.65 1.02 -25.12
C HIS A 93 -6.09 0.86 -23.66
N GLY A 94 -6.57 1.94 -23.02
CA GLY A 94 -7.23 1.86 -21.73
C GLY A 94 -8.43 0.90 -21.73
N LYS A 95 -9.25 0.93 -22.79
CA LYS A 95 -10.33 -0.08 -22.97
C LYS A 95 -9.77 -1.51 -23.11
N GLY A 96 -8.61 -1.65 -23.75
CA GLY A 96 -7.90 -2.93 -23.82
C GLY A 96 -7.41 -3.43 -22.47
N ILE A 97 -6.93 -2.55 -21.59
CA ILE A 97 -6.58 -2.88 -20.20
C ILE A 97 -7.84 -3.30 -19.41
N GLN A 98 -8.97 -2.61 -19.57
CA GLN A 98 -10.22 -3.01 -18.91
C GLN A 98 -10.68 -4.40 -19.38
N CYS A 99 -10.56 -4.69 -20.68
CA CYS A 99 -10.80 -6.02 -21.22
C CYS A 99 -9.84 -7.05 -20.62
N PHE A 100 -8.55 -6.74 -20.55
CA PHE A 100 -7.54 -7.59 -19.95
C PHE A 100 -7.91 -8.00 -18.51
N VAL A 101 -8.29 -7.03 -17.66
CA VAL A 101 -8.66 -7.32 -16.26
C VAL A 101 -9.88 -8.23 -16.19
N ARG A 102 -10.91 -7.99 -17.01
CA ARG A 102 -12.09 -8.86 -17.06
C ARG A 102 -11.73 -10.28 -17.50
N GLU A 103 -10.86 -10.43 -18.49
CA GLU A 103 -10.39 -11.75 -18.94
C GLU A 103 -9.59 -12.48 -17.87
N ALA A 104 -8.79 -11.77 -17.08
CA ALA A 104 -8.02 -12.36 -15.99
C ALA A 104 -8.93 -12.82 -14.83
N VAL A 105 -9.86 -11.98 -14.38
CA VAL A 105 -10.81 -12.35 -13.31
C VAL A 105 -11.74 -13.47 -13.78
N SER A 106 -12.30 -13.39 -14.98
CA SER A 106 -13.12 -14.48 -15.53
C SER A 106 -12.35 -15.79 -15.68
N ALA A 107 -11.04 -15.74 -15.97
CA ALA A 107 -10.22 -16.95 -16.05
C ALA A 107 -10.06 -17.59 -14.66
N SER A 108 -9.92 -16.75 -13.63
CA SER A 108 -9.80 -17.16 -12.23
C SER A 108 -11.06 -17.88 -11.77
N GLU A 109 -12.23 -17.28 -12.02
CA GLU A 109 -13.52 -17.87 -11.69
C GLU A 109 -13.76 -19.19 -12.44
N GLU A 110 -13.47 -19.25 -13.75
CA GLU A 110 -13.72 -20.44 -14.58
C GLU A 110 -12.81 -21.62 -14.22
N LEU A 111 -11.56 -21.33 -13.85
CA LEU A 111 -10.56 -22.36 -13.53
C LEU A 111 -10.50 -22.69 -12.03
N GLY A 112 -11.10 -21.88 -11.17
CA GLY A 112 -10.96 -22.00 -9.71
C GLY A 112 -9.53 -21.78 -9.22
N LEU A 113 -8.77 -20.92 -9.92
CA LEU A 113 -7.37 -20.62 -9.62
C LEU A 113 -7.21 -19.12 -9.31
N PRO A 114 -6.33 -18.73 -8.38
CA PRO A 114 -5.99 -17.32 -8.15
C PRO A 114 -5.46 -16.59 -9.39
N VAL A 115 -5.69 -15.27 -9.50
CA VAL A 115 -5.27 -14.46 -10.67
C VAL A 115 -3.75 -14.40 -10.86
N ASP A 116 -2.99 -14.60 -9.80
CA ASP A 116 -1.54 -14.62 -9.68
C ASP A 116 -0.96 -16.05 -9.64
N ASP A 117 -1.80 -17.07 -9.81
CA ASP A 117 -1.34 -18.45 -9.95
C ASP A 117 -0.61 -18.67 -11.28
N VAL A 118 0.51 -19.41 -11.24
CA VAL A 118 1.38 -19.64 -12.39
C VAL A 118 0.66 -20.35 -13.55
N GLU A 119 -0.23 -21.30 -13.26
CA GLU A 119 -0.99 -22.02 -14.29
C GLU A 119 -2.07 -21.12 -14.90
N LEU A 120 -2.72 -20.29 -14.09
CA LEU A 120 -3.67 -19.30 -14.59
C LEU A 120 -2.99 -18.25 -15.47
N MET A 121 -1.86 -17.70 -15.03
CA MET A 121 -1.09 -16.72 -15.80
C MET A 121 -0.66 -17.30 -17.16
N LEU A 122 -0.24 -18.56 -17.20
CA LEU A 122 0.06 -19.24 -18.46
C LEU A 122 -1.18 -19.36 -19.36
N ALA A 123 -2.31 -19.78 -18.80
CA ALA A 123 -3.57 -19.92 -19.54
C ALA A 123 -4.11 -18.58 -20.05
N LEU A 124 -3.88 -17.49 -19.30
CA LEU A 124 -4.35 -16.14 -19.63
C LEU A 124 -3.83 -15.69 -21.00
N ALA A 125 -2.60 -16.03 -21.39
CA ALA A 125 -2.05 -15.68 -22.70
C ALA A 125 -2.97 -16.11 -23.88
N GLY A 126 -3.57 -17.30 -23.78
CA GLY A 126 -4.53 -17.80 -24.78
C GLY A 126 -5.85 -17.03 -24.77
N ARG A 127 -6.33 -16.62 -23.60
CA ARG A 127 -7.56 -15.81 -23.47
C ARG A 127 -7.36 -14.41 -24.02
N LEU A 128 -6.22 -13.77 -23.75
CA LEU A 128 -5.89 -12.44 -24.27
C LEU A 128 -5.80 -12.43 -25.81
N GLU A 129 -5.23 -13.47 -26.41
CA GLU A 129 -5.24 -13.66 -27.87
C GLU A 129 -6.68 -13.88 -28.38
N GLY A 130 -7.47 -14.72 -27.71
CA GLY A 130 -8.89 -14.94 -28.04
C GLY A 130 -9.76 -13.68 -27.95
N ALA A 131 -9.46 -12.79 -27.00
CA ALA A 131 -10.10 -11.48 -26.83
C ALA A 131 -9.61 -10.42 -27.84
N GLY A 132 -8.69 -10.77 -28.74
CA GLY A 132 -8.16 -9.88 -29.77
C GLY A 132 -7.22 -8.80 -29.25
N LEU A 133 -6.67 -8.96 -28.04
CA LEU A 133 -5.71 -8.02 -27.44
C LEU A 133 -4.31 -8.10 -28.07
N ASP A 134 -4.13 -8.99 -29.03
CA ASP A 134 -2.97 -9.12 -29.89
C ASP A 134 -3.02 -8.19 -31.12
N GLN A 135 -4.23 -7.81 -31.57
CA GLN A 135 -4.46 -7.15 -32.86
C GLN A 135 -4.02 -5.69 -32.89
N ARG A 136 -4.15 -4.99 -31.76
CA ARG A 136 -3.85 -3.55 -31.67
C ARG A 136 -2.50 -3.33 -31.00
N ARG A 137 -1.56 -2.73 -31.74
CA ARG A 137 -0.23 -2.38 -31.24
C ARG A 137 -0.25 -1.08 -30.44
N LEU A 138 0.51 -1.04 -29.35
CA LEU A 138 0.80 0.18 -28.60
C LEU A 138 1.64 1.12 -29.49
N PRO A 139 1.21 2.37 -29.71
CA PRO A 139 2.02 3.35 -30.40
C PRO A 139 3.23 3.73 -29.54
N ARG A 140 4.36 4.07 -30.16
CA ARG A 140 5.61 4.40 -29.45
C ARG A 140 5.44 5.42 -28.33
N ARG A 141 4.60 6.44 -28.53
CA ARG A 141 4.31 7.49 -27.53
C ARG A 141 3.60 7.00 -26.27
N LEU A 142 3.04 5.79 -26.29
CA LEU A 142 2.37 5.15 -25.16
C LEU A 142 3.22 4.01 -24.57
N LEU A 143 4.42 3.76 -25.10
CA LEU A 143 5.34 2.82 -24.46
C LEU A 143 6.00 3.51 -23.26
N PRO A 144 6.20 2.81 -22.12
CA PRO A 144 6.73 3.43 -20.91
C PRO A 144 8.03 4.19 -21.12
N GLU A 145 8.95 3.66 -21.93
CA GLU A 145 10.23 4.31 -22.26
C GLU A 145 10.04 5.75 -22.77
N ALA A 146 9.05 5.98 -23.64
CA ALA A 146 8.78 7.31 -24.19
C ALA A 146 7.77 8.10 -23.37
N ALA A 147 6.80 7.42 -22.75
CA ALA A 147 5.68 8.04 -22.07
C ALA A 147 6.04 8.52 -20.66
N LEU A 148 7.08 7.94 -20.03
CA LEU A 148 7.43 8.16 -18.64
C LEU A 148 8.82 8.77 -18.44
N GLN A 149 9.49 9.17 -19.51
CA GLN A 149 10.88 9.65 -19.47
C GLN A 149 11.08 10.77 -18.45
N ASP A 150 10.11 11.69 -18.34
CA ASP A 150 10.12 12.83 -17.42
C ASP A 150 8.97 12.74 -16.40
N CYS A 151 8.38 11.56 -16.21
CA CYS A 151 7.22 11.41 -15.33
C CYS A 151 7.66 11.43 -13.86
N ARG A 152 6.93 12.19 -13.04
CA ARG A 152 7.20 12.36 -11.62
C ARG A 152 7.29 11.03 -10.85
N ALA A 153 6.49 10.04 -11.23
CA ALA A 153 6.47 8.72 -10.60
C ALA A 153 7.77 7.92 -10.82
N ALA A 154 8.52 8.21 -11.89
CA ALA A 154 9.75 7.50 -12.25
C ALA A 154 10.99 8.24 -11.74
N VAL A 155 11.04 9.57 -11.87
CA VAL A 155 12.25 10.37 -11.62
C VAL A 155 12.11 11.38 -10.48
N GLY A 156 10.92 11.53 -9.89
CA GLY A 156 10.62 12.57 -8.90
C GLY A 156 10.41 13.96 -9.54
N PRO A 157 10.16 15.00 -8.73
CA PRO A 157 10.05 16.37 -9.22
C PRO A 157 11.40 16.91 -9.70
N SER A 158 11.36 17.82 -10.68
CA SER A 158 12.56 18.49 -11.19
C SER A 158 13.23 19.37 -10.12
N LEU A 159 14.55 19.35 -10.04
CA LEU A 159 15.32 20.27 -9.18
C LEU A 159 15.31 21.72 -9.67
N ASP A 160 14.90 21.95 -10.93
CA ASP A 160 14.67 23.30 -11.48
C ASP A 160 13.29 23.85 -11.10
N LEU A 161 12.52 23.11 -10.28
CA LEU A 161 11.21 23.53 -9.79
C LEU A 161 11.33 24.86 -9.04
N ARG A 162 10.55 25.85 -9.50
CA ARG A 162 10.43 27.13 -8.81
C ARG A 162 9.45 26.99 -7.66
N LEU A 163 9.96 27.03 -6.43
CA LEU A 163 9.14 27.05 -5.23
C LEU A 163 8.33 28.36 -5.15
N PRO A 164 7.08 28.30 -4.65
CA PRO A 164 6.26 29.49 -4.48
C PRO A 164 6.89 30.42 -3.44
N ASP A 165 6.79 31.74 -3.66
CA ASP A 165 7.33 32.71 -2.71
C ASP A 165 6.61 32.60 -1.36
N PRO A 166 7.33 32.54 -0.22
CA PRO A 166 6.72 32.53 1.10
C PRO A 166 5.81 33.76 1.29
N PRO A 167 4.66 33.62 1.98
CA PRO A 167 3.80 34.75 2.28
C PRO A 167 4.53 35.76 3.17
N LYS A 168 4.10 37.03 3.17
CA LYS A 168 4.77 38.10 3.93
C LYS A 168 4.84 37.85 5.44
N ASP A 169 3.91 37.06 5.96
CA ASP A 169 3.79 36.64 7.35
C ASP A 169 4.36 35.23 7.60
N ALA A 170 5.18 34.69 6.69
CA ALA A 170 5.72 33.33 6.80
C ALA A 170 6.47 33.08 8.12
N GLU A 171 7.32 33.99 8.57
CA GLU A 171 8.07 33.85 9.83
C GLU A 171 7.14 33.66 11.03
N GLU A 172 6.04 34.42 11.07
CA GLU A 172 5.03 34.35 12.13
C GLU A 172 4.25 33.03 12.06
N ARG A 173 3.88 32.58 10.86
CA ARG A 173 3.21 31.28 10.66
C ARG A 173 4.10 30.10 11.04
N VAL A 174 5.39 30.16 10.71
CA VAL A 174 6.38 29.15 11.10
C VAL A 174 6.56 29.13 12.61
N ARG A 175 6.61 30.30 13.26
CA ARG A 175 6.65 30.37 14.72
C ARG A 175 5.43 29.71 15.35
N GLN A 176 4.22 30.06 14.89
CA GLN A 176 2.96 29.47 15.36
C GLN A 176 2.88 27.96 15.08
N PHE A 177 3.47 27.48 13.99
CA PHE A 177 3.53 26.06 13.67
C PHE A 177 4.26 25.25 14.75
N TRP A 178 5.28 25.82 15.38
CA TRP A 178 6.06 25.17 16.44
C TRP A 178 5.50 25.39 17.84
N GLU A 179 4.49 26.26 18.01
CA GLU A 179 3.84 26.45 19.30
C GLU A 179 2.99 25.23 19.63
N ASP A 180 3.23 24.64 20.81
CA ASP A 180 2.51 23.47 21.32
C ASP A 180 1.05 23.85 21.64
N ALA A 181 0.18 23.77 20.64
CA ALA A 181 -1.25 23.74 20.86
C ALA A 181 -1.66 22.30 21.21
N GLU A 182 -2.38 22.11 22.32
CA GLU A 182 -3.09 20.87 22.66
C GLU A 182 -4.27 20.58 21.69
N GLU A 183 -4.14 20.92 20.41
CA GLU A 183 -5.17 20.63 19.43
C GLU A 183 -5.20 19.12 19.18
N GLU A 184 -6.18 18.48 19.82
CA GLU A 184 -6.74 17.19 19.42
C GLU A 184 -6.90 17.15 17.91
N TRP A 185 -6.23 16.20 17.25
CA TRP A 185 -6.50 15.39 16.04
C TRP A 185 -7.60 15.81 15.02
N ALA A 186 -8.14 17.02 15.07
CA ALA A 186 -9.36 17.44 14.41
C ALA A 186 -9.12 18.10 13.05
N ASP A 187 -7.86 18.32 12.67
CA ASP A 187 -7.51 18.99 11.42
C ASP A 187 -6.86 17.96 10.47
N ASP A 188 -7.59 17.58 9.42
CA ASP A 188 -7.19 16.61 8.40
C ASP A 188 -6.29 17.23 7.33
N THR A 189 -5.47 18.19 7.73
CA THR A 189 -4.60 18.99 6.85
C THR A 189 -3.16 18.51 6.87
N PRO A 190 -2.40 18.63 5.77
CA PRO A 190 -0.97 18.32 5.75
C PRO A 190 -0.17 19.07 6.81
N ARG A 191 -0.54 20.32 7.10
CA ARG A 191 0.05 21.12 8.18
C ARG A 191 -0.09 20.44 9.54
N ALA A 192 -1.30 20.03 9.92
CA ALA A 192 -1.54 19.43 11.23
C ALA A 192 -0.86 18.06 11.37
N VAL A 193 -0.95 17.24 10.32
CA VAL A 193 -0.30 15.92 10.26
C VAL A 193 1.23 16.05 10.31
N LEU A 194 1.82 16.97 9.55
CA LEU A 194 3.27 17.23 9.59
C LEU A 194 3.72 17.67 10.98
N ARG A 195 2.97 18.59 11.62
CA ARG A 195 3.29 19.10 12.95
C ARG A 195 3.35 17.97 13.98
N ASP A 196 2.34 17.09 13.99
CA ASP A 196 2.34 15.95 14.92
C ASP A 196 3.46 14.95 14.60
N GLY A 197 3.73 14.69 13.32
CA GLY A 197 4.86 13.86 12.90
C GLY A 197 6.20 14.39 13.43
N LEU A 198 6.46 15.70 13.26
CA LEU A 198 7.69 16.34 13.71
C LEU A 198 7.80 16.36 15.25
N ARG A 199 6.68 16.53 15.96
CA ARG A 199 6.63 16.40 17.41
C ARG A 199 7.08 15.01 17.86
N ARG A 200 6.56 13.94 17.25
CA ARG A 200 6.96 12.55 17.56
C ARG A 200 8.45 12.31 17.28
N PHE A 201 8.95 12.88 16.19
CA PHE A 201 10.37 12.78 15.84
C PHE A 201 11.26 13.49 16.87
N ARG A 202 10.85 14.69 17.34
CA ARG A 202 11.53 15.40 18.45
C ARG A 202 11.54 14.57 19.73
N GLU A 203 10.40 13.99 20.10
CA GLU A 203 10.29 13.11 21.28
C GLU A 203 11.18 11.86 21.16
N ALA A 204 11.37 11.34 19.93
CA ALA A 204 12.29 10.24 19.65
C ALA A 204 13.78 10.68 19.64
N GLY A 205 14.06 11.98 19.64
CA GLY A 205 15.40 12.57 19.62
C GLY A 205 15.99 12.73 18.21
N LEU A 206 15.15 12.75 17.18
CA LEU A 206 15.55 13.07 15.80
C LEU A 206 15.66 14.59 15.61
N PRO A 207 16.58 15.08 14.76
CA PRO A 207 16.85 16.50 14.57
C PRO A 207 15.82 17.20 13.64
N ALA A 208 14.53 17.06 13.95
CA ALA A 208 13.42 17.47 13.10
C ALA A 208 13.37 18.98 12.76
N GLU A 209 13.99 19.84 13.58
CA GLU A 209 14.08 21.29 13.34
C GLU A 209 15.29 21.69 12.47
N GLN A 210 16.23 20.77 12.25
CA GLN A 210 17.51 21.05 11.59
C GLN A 210 17.59 20.43 10.20
N GLU A 211 16.92 19.30 9.97
CA GLU A 211 17.02 18.51 8.75
C GLU A 211 15.70 18.52 7.96
N SER A 212 15.66 19.26 6.84
CA SER A 212 14.49 19.31 5.95
C SER A 212 14.14 17.94 5.35
N GLY A 213 15.12 17.03 5.25
CA GLY A 213 14.91 15.63 4.85
C GLY A 213 14.01 14.82 5.79
N LEU A 214 13.76 15.30 7.01
CA LEU A 214 12.83 14.66 7.95
C LEU A 214 11.38 15.14 7.79
N LEU A 215 11.11 16.18 7.01
CA LEU A 215 9.76 16.73 6.86
C LEU A 215 8.83 15.74 6.14
N LEU A 216 9.24 15.19 5.00
CA LEU A 216 8.44 14.21 4.27
C LEU A 216 8.24 12.91 5.07
N PRO A 217 9.30 12.29 5.65
CA PRO A 217 9.14 11.15 6.54
C PRO A 217 8.26 11.44 7.74
N ALA A 218 8.29 12.65 8.32
CA ALA A 218 7.41 13.00 9.44
C ALA A 218 5.92 13.09 9.01
N LEU A 219 5.64 13.70 7.86
CA LEU A 219 4.30 13.74 7.27
C LEU A 219 3.77 12.32 7.06
N TYR A 220 4.55 11.49 6.38
CA TYR A 220 4.21 10.10 6.09
C TYR A 220 4.07 9.26 7.37
N ALA A 221 5.02 9.38 8.29
CA ALA A 221 5.03 8.64 9.57
C ALA A 221 3.79 8.91 10.39
N ARG A 222 3.22 10.10 10.24
CA ARG A 222 1.98 10.44 10.92
C ARG A 222 0.74 9.99 10.14
N LEU A 223 0.78 10.11 8.82
CA LEU A 223 -0.35 9.86 7.94
C LEU A 223 -0.62 8.37 7.72
N MET A 224 0.43 7.62 7.34
CA MET A 224 0.35 6.30 6.71
C MET A 224 1.05 5.19 7.50
N THR A 225 1.98 5.52 8.39
CA THR A 225 2.75 4.50 9.11
C THR A 225 1.87 3.77 10.11
N LYS A 226 1.83 2.45 9.93
CA LYS A 226 1.12 1.54 10.82
C LYS A 226 2.07 1.13 11.94
N PRO A 227 1.56 0.78 13.14
CA PRO A 227 2.44 0.33 14.19
C PRO A 227 3.21 -0.92 13.71
N GLY A 228 4.51 -1.02 14.01
CA GLY A 228 5.37 -2.12 13.55
C GLY A 228 6.27 -1.77 12.35
N GLU A 229 5.91 -0.77 11.54
CA GLU A 229 6.78 -0.27 10.48
C GLU A 229 8.02 0.40 11.08
N LEU A 230 9.20 0.06 10.54
CA LEU A 230 10.46 0.49 11.13
C LEU A 230 10.87 1.86 10.64
N VAL A 231 11.51 2.61 11.54
CA VAL A 231 12.00 3.96 11.27
C VAL A 231 13.00 4.00 10.11
N GLU A 232 13.74 2.91 9.89
CA GLU A 232 14.71 2.79 8.79
C GLU A 232 14.05 2.75 7.40
N ASP A 233 12.85 2.20 7.29
CA ASP A 233 12.12 2.07 6.01
C ASP A 233 11.30 3.33 5.69
N MET A 234 10.98 4.15 6.71
CA MET A 234 10.10 5.31 6.58
C MET A 234 10.52 6.30 5.49
N GLY A 235 11.83 6.51 5.32
CA GLY A 235 12.33 7.45 4.31
C GLY A 235 12.02 6.98 2.88
N GLU A 236 12.20 5.70 2.61
CA GLU A 236 11.95 5.10 1.30
C GLU A 236 10.44 5.01 1.05
N HIS A 237 9.65 4.60 2.04
CA HIS A 237 8.21 4.56 1.91
C HIS A 237 7.57 5.95 1.74
N ALA A 238 8.06 6.95 2.47
CA ALA A 238 7.56 8.31 2.33
C ALA A 238 7.85 8.86 0.93
N TRP A 239 9.02 8.54 0.37
CA TRP A 239 9.36 8.90 -1.01
C TRP A 239 8.47 8.15 -2.01
N ALA A 240 8.33 6.83 -1.86
CA ALA A 240 7.52 5.97 -2.72
C ALA A 240 6.05 6.44 -2.76
N TRP A 241 5.46 6.69 -1.59
CA TRP A 241 4.13 7.28 -1.46
C TRP A 241 4.06 8.65 -2.14
N ALA A 242 4.99 9.55 -1.84
CA ALA A 242 4.94 10.91 -2.35
C ALA A 242 4.97 10.97 -3.88
N VAL A 243 5.79 10.14 -4.55
CA VAL A 243 5.90 10.14 -6.01
C VAL A 243 4.79 9.33 -6.71
N ALA A 244 4.06 8.48 -5.98
CA ALA A 244 2.99 7.66 -6.53
C ALA A 244 1.73 8.45 -6.91
N LEU A 245 1.48 9.59 -6.25
CA LEU A 245 0.25 10.36 -6.45
C LEU A 245 0.04 10.79 -7.91
N ASP A 246 -1.23 10.95 -8.28
CA ASP A 246 -1.59 11.52 -9.58
C ASP A 246 -1.07 12.96 -9.69
N GLU A 247 -0.51 13.32 -10.84
CA GLU A 247 -0.04 14.67 -11.13
C GLU A 247 -1.19 15.69 -11.07
N THR A 248 -2.44 15.24 -11.18
CA THR A 248 -3.62 16.10 -10.97
C THR A 248 -3.98 16.33 -9.49
N SER A 249 -3.33 15.63 -8.55
CA SER A 249 -3.64 15.75 -7.13
C SER A 249 -3.25 17.13 -6.59
N ALA A 250 -4.15 17.73 -5.80
CA ALA A 250 -3.91 19.05 -5.20
C ALA A 250 -2.73 19.04 -4.20
N LEU A 251 -2.34 17.85 -3.71
CA LEU A 251 -1.24 17.69 -2.75
C LEU A 251 0.14 17.75 -3.41
N ILE A 252 0.24 17.62 -4.74
CA ILE A 252 1.53 17.57 -5.45
C ILE A 252 2.45 18.76 -5.10
N PRO A 253 2.00 20.03 -5.08
CA PRO A 253 2.90 21.14 -4.75
C PRO A 253 3.47 21.06 -3.32
N VAL A 254 2.71 20.52 -2.36
CA VAL A 254 3.20 20.27 -0.98
C VAL A 254 4.31 19.22 -1.01
N LEU A 255 4.05 18.08 -1.66
CA LEU A 255 4.99 16.96 -1.72
C LEU A 255 6.25 17.32 -2.50
N ASP A 256 6.13 18.10 -3.57
CA ASP A 256 7.26 18.50 -4.39
C ASP A 256 8.19 19.43 -3.62
N ILE A 257 7.65 20.40 -2.88
CA ILE A 257 8.46 21.23 -1.98
C ILE A 257 9.20 20.36 -0.97
N LEU A 258 8.51 19.38 -0.36
CA LEU A 258 9.11 18.48 0.62
C LEU A 258 10.19 17.57 0.02
N LEU A 259 10.01 17.14 -1.23
CA LEU A 259 10.95 16.27 -1.95
C LEU A 259 12.21 17.02 -2.39
N VAL A 260 12.09 18.27 -2.88
CA VAL A 260 13.24 19.03 -3.39
C VAL A 260 13.93 19.88 -2.32
N ALA A 261 13.29 20.19 -1.21
CA ALA A 261 13.88 21.04 -0.17
C ALA A 261 15.24 20.54 0.37
N PRO A 262 15.45 19.23 0.64
CA PRO A 262 16.75 18.72 1.06
C PRO A 262 17.82 18.94 -0.01
N GLU A 263 17.46 18.80 -1.29
CA GLU A 263 18.35 18.94 -2.44
C GLU A 263 18.76 20.36 -2.75
N LEU A 264 17.84 21.28 -2.49
CA LEU A 264 18.09 22.70 -2.57
C LEU A 264 18.76 23.24 -1.30
N GLU A 265 19.22 22.36 -0.40
CA GLU A 265 19.84 22.67 0.90
C GLU A 265 19.00 23.68 1.71
N LYS A 266 17.67 23.61 1.60
CA LYS A 266 16.76 24.50 2.30
C LYS A 266 16.70 24.14 3.78
N SER A 267 16.71 25.18 4.62
CA SER A 267 16.44 25.00 6.04
C SER A 267 14.98 24.55 6.27
N VAL A 268 14.71 23.96 7.43
CA VAL A 268 13.34 23.59 7.83
C VAL A 268 12.41 24.81 7.85
N ALA A 269 12.88 25.95 8.38
CA ALA A 269 12.10 27.18 8.45
C ALA A 269 11.76 27.73 7.05
N ASP A 270 12.74 27.76 6.13
CA ASP A 270 12.51 28.21 4.76
C ASP A 270 11.51 27.29 4.03
N THR A 271 11.66 25.98 4.23
CA THR A 271 10.78 24.97 3.62
C THR A 271 9.34 25.14 4.10
N LEU A 272 9.12 25.28 5.41
CA LEU A 272 7.80 25.56 5.98
C LEU A 272 7.23 26.88 5.44
N GLY A 273 8.07 27.91 5.26
CA GLY A 273 7.67 29.18 4.64
C GLY A 273 7.11 28.99 3.23
N HIS A 274 7.77 28.19 2.39
CA HIS A 274 7.27 27.82 1.06
C HIS A 274 5.97 27.02 1.12
N LEU A 275 5.85 26.08 2.07
CA LEU A 275 4.63 25.29 2.25
C LEU A 275 3.42 26.16 2.61
N PHE A 276 3.58 27.19 3.44
CA PHE A 276 2.50 28.14 3.76
C PHE A 276 2.02 28.99 2.58
N ALA A 277 2.74 29.00 1.46
CA ALA A 277 2.30 29.62 0.22
C ALA A 277 1.38 28.71 -0.61
N VAL A 278 1.31 27.40 -0.28
CA VAL A 278 0.51 26.41 -1.00
C VAL A 278 -0.84 26.20 -0.28
N PRO A 279 -1.99 26.49 -0.91
CA PRO A 279 -3.30 26.31 -0.28
C PRO A 279 -3.52 24.89 0.27
N ALA A 280 -3.13 23.88 -0.50
CA ALA A 280 -3.23 22.47 -0.14
C ALA A 280 -2.50 22.10 1.16
N PHE A 281 -1.54 22.90 1.65
CA PHE A 281 -0.88 22.63 2.93
C PHE A 281 -1.82 22.82 4.13
N THR A 282 -2.81 23.70 4.00
CA THR A 282 -3.78 24.04 5.04
C THR A 282 -5.20 23.58 4.71
N GLU A 283 -5.39 22.92 3.58
CA GLU A 283 -6.66 22.31 3.19
C GLU A 283 -6.66 20.81 3.49
N PRO A 284 -7.84 20.18 3.63
CA PRO A 284 -7.97 18.75 3.85
C PRO A 284 -7.20 17.90 2.82
N PHE A 285 -6.63 16.78 3.25
CA PHE A 285 -5.98 15.83 2.32
C PHE A 285 -6.94 15.40 1.20
N PRO A 286 -6.51 15.28 -0.06
CA PRO A 286 -7.35 14.63 -1.06
C PRO A 286 -7.41 13.12 -0.78
N SER A 287 -8.55 12.47 -1.07
CA SER A 287 -8.78 11.06 -0.69
C SER A 287 -7.82 10.07 -1.36
N ASP A 288 -7.30 10.41 -2.53
CA ASP A 288 -6.31 9.61 -3.26
C ASP A 288 -4.95 9.55 -2.53
N ALA A 289 -4.62 10.58 -1.73
CA ALA A 289 -3.39 10.62 -0.93
C ALA A 289 -3.44 9.73 0.33
N LEU A 290 -4.62 9.23 0.70
CA LEU A 290 -4.85 8.41 1.89
C LEU A 290 -4.65 6.91 1.65
N LEU A 291 -4.24 6.52 0.44
CA LEU A 291 -4.08 5.12 0.04
C LEU A 291 -2.63 4.82 -0.31
N TRP A 292 -2.17 3.65 0.11
CA TRP A 292 -0.92 3.10 -0.39
C TRP A 292 -1.13 2.39 -1.74
N THR A 293 -0.29 2.70 -2.73
CA THR A 293 -0.41 2.12 -4.08
C THR A 293 0.91 1.57 -4.62
N SER A 294 2.02 1.86 -3.95
CA SER A 294 3.37 1.53 -4.40
C SER A 294 3.72 0.06 -4.09
N SER A 295 2.89 -0.88 -4.50
CA SER A 295 3.19 -2.32 -4.34
C SER A 295 2.89 -3.09 -5.62
N PRO A 296 3.73 -4.07 -5.98
CA PRO A 296 3.36 -5.17 -6.87
C PRO A 296 2.14 -5.92 -6.34
N GLY A 297 1.41 -6.59 -7.24
CA GLY A 297 0.30 -7.50 -6.90
C GLY A 297 -1.06 -6.81 -6.72
N LEU A 298 -1.09 -5.47 -6.71
CA LEU A 298 -2.30 -4.69 -6.40
C LEU A 298 -2.91 -3.96 -7.59
N ALA A 299 -2.24 -3.96 -8.75
CA ALA A 299 -2.71 -3.22 -9.91
C ALA A 299 -4.01 -3.82 -10.46
N LEU A 300 -4.04 -5.16 -10.59
CA LEU A 300 -5.20 -5.88 -11.10
C LEU A 300 -6.38 -5.81 -10.14
N PRO A 301 -6.25 -6.14 -8.83
CA PRO A 301 -7.35 -5.97 -7.88
C PRO A 301 -7.92 -4.56 -7.89
N ARG A 302 -7.07 -3.53 -7.82
CA ARG A 302 -7.50 -2.14 -7.84
C ARG A 302 -8.33 -1.78 -9.07
N LEU A 303 -7.86 -2.16 -10.26
CA LEU A 303 -8.59 -1.87 -11.49
C LEU A 303 -9.85 -2.73 -11.64
N ALA A 304 -9.88 -3.94 -11.07
CA ALA A 304 -11.07 -4.77 -11.02
C ALA A 304 -12.19 -4.09 -10.21
N PHE A 305 -11.86 -3.53 -9.04
CA PHE A 305 -12.83 -2.79 -8.21
C PHE A 305 -13.34 -1.52 -8.90
N GLU A 306 -12.48 -0.78 -9.61
CA GLU A 306 -12.90 0.36 -10.45
C GLU A 306 -13.88 -0.06 -11.57
N LEU A 307 -13.86 -1.33 -11.98
CA LEU A 307 -14.76 -1.91 -12.98
C LEU A 307 -16.04 -2.53 -12.38
N GLY A 308 -16.22 -2.45 -11.06
CA GLY A 308 -17.39 -2.98 -10.36
C GLY A 308 -17.32 -4.48 -10.10
N ILE A 309 -16.15 -5.09 -10.19
CA ILE A 309 -15.92 -6.48 -9.76
C ILE A 309 -15.78 -6.43 -8.22
N PRO A 310 -16.55 -7.20 -7.44
CA PRO A 310 -16.62 -7.03 -5.99
C PRO A 310 -15.42 -7.63 -5.23
N GLU A 311 -14.81 -8.69 -5.76
CA GLU A 311 -13.72 -9.42 -5.13
C GLU A 311 -12.74 -9.99 -6.17
N VAL A 312 -11.50 -10.24 -5.76
CA VAL A 312 -10.46 -10.86 -6.59
C VAL A 312 -9.74 -11.93 -5.78
N SER A 313 -9.67 -13.15 -6.30
CA SER A 313 -8.94 -14.27 -5.69
C SER A 313 -7.46 -14.19 -6.02
N THR A 314 -6.61 -14.14 -4.98
CA THR A 314 -5.13 -14.16 -5.07
C THR A 314 -4.56 -15.34 -4.28
N LEU A 315 -3.28 -15.66 -4.47
CA LEU A 315 -2.59 -16.72 -3.73
C LEU A 315 -2.62 -16.48 -2.21
N GLU A 316 -2.67 -15.21 -1.79
CA GLU A 316 -2.76 -14.81 -0.38
C GLU A 316 -4.20 -14.85 0.18
N GLY A 317 -5.19 -14.98 -0.70
CA GLY A 317 -6.60 -15.00 -0.35
C GLY A 317 -7.46 -14.08 -1.22
N THR A 318 -8.71 -13.92 -0.82
CA THR A 318 -9.66 -13.04 -1.52
C THR A 318 -9.49 -11.61 -1.06
N ILE A 319 -9.29 -10.69 -2.01
CA ILE A 319 -9.22 -9.25 -1.78
C ILE A 319 -10.56 -8.62 -2.17
N THR A 320 -11.06 -7.72 -1.33
CA THR A 320 -12.21 -6.84 -1.62
C THR A 320 -11.76 -5.38 -1.62
N ALA A 321 -12.61 -4.47 -2.12
CA ALA A 321 -12.25 -3.06 -2.24
C ALA A 321 -11.88 -2.40 -0.89
N ASP A 322 -12.54 -2.80 0.20
CA ASP A 322 -12.28 -2.34 1.57
C ASP A 322 -10.99 -2.92 2.17
N LEU A 323 -10.52 -4.06 1.66
CA LEU A 323 -9.26 -4.68 2.10
C LEU A 323 -8.03 -4.15 1.36
N LEU A 324 -8.19 -3.39 0.27
CA LEU A 324 -7.08 -2.92 -0.57
C LEU A 324 -5.98 -2.18 0.20
N ASP A 325 -6.35 -1.24 1.07
CA ASP A 325 -5.36 -0.48 1.85
C ASP A 325 -4.60 -1.39 2.82
N TRP A 326 -5.31 -2.33 3.44
CA TRP A 326 -4.74 -3.32 4.33
C TRP A 326 -3.79 -4.26 3.59
N THR A 327 -4.18 -4.79 2.43
CA THR A 327 -3.31 -5.64 1.61
C THR A 327 -2.08 -4.87 1.13
N GLY A 328 -2.24 -3.60 0.74
CA GLY A 328 -1.11 -2.75 0.37
C GLY A 328 -0.12 -2.49 1.48
N MET A 329 -0.60 -2.29 2.70
CA MET A 329 0.23 -2.21 3.89
C MET A 329 1.02 -3.51 4.12
N HIS A 330 0.36 -4.67 4.08
CA HIS A 330 1.02 -5.97 4.25
C HIS A 330 2.10 -6.21 3.21
N ALA A 331 1.78 -5.96 1.94
CA ALA A 331 2.73 -6.07 0.85
C ALA A 331 3.96 -5.20 1.11
N ARG A 332 3.78 -3.91 1.45
CA ARG A 332 4.87 -2.99 1.78
C ARG A 332 5.76 -3.51 2.91
N MET A 333 5.16 -3.96 4.01
CA MET A 333 5.92 -4.43 5.19
C MET A 333 6.66 -5.74 4.93
N ARG A 334 6.03 -6.69 4.25
CA ARG A 334 6.65 -7.95 3.83
C ARG A 334 7.83 -7.72 2.88
N LEU A 335 7.66 -6.85 1.88
CA LEU A 335 8.70 -6.49 0.93
C LEU A 335 9.90 -5.86 1.63
N SER A 336 9.66 -4.95 2.59
CA SER A 336 10.71 -4.35 3.43
C SER A 336 11.42 -5.37 4.32
N ALA A 337 10.68 -6.36 4.86
CA ALA A 337 11.28 -7.44 5.65
C ALA A 337 12.16 -8.36 4.78
N ALA A 338 11.68 -8.70 3.58
CA ALA A 338 12.39 -9.51 2.61
C ALA A 338 13.68 -8.80 2.12
N ALA A 339 13.62 -7.50 1.83
CA ALA A 339 14.76 -6.70 1.43
C ALA A 339 15.91 -6.71 2.46
N ARG A 340 15.58 -6.89 3.74
CA ARG A 340 16.55 -6.96 4.85
C ARG A 340 17.10 -8.38 5.10
N GLY A 341 16.61 -9.38 4.37
CA GLY A 341 16.97 -10.78 4.60
C GLY A 341 16.43 -11.35 5.91
N ILE A 342 15.43 -10.71 6.52
CA ILE A 342 14.78 -11.19 7.73
C ILE A 342 13.65 -12.13 7.30
N THR A 343 13.95 -13.42 7.21
CA THR A 343 12.90 -14.46 7.23
C THR A 343 12.37 -14.56 8.65
N ALA A 344 11.04 -14.64 8.81
CA ALA A 344 10.44 -14.85 10.11
C ALA A 344 11.03 -16.14 10.75
N VAL A 345 11.48 -15.99 12.00
CA VAL A 345 12.17 -16.98 12.87
C VAL A 345 13.67 -17.11 12.63
N ASP A 346 14.48 -16.41 13.46
CA ASP A 346 15.57 -17.01 14.24
C ASP A 346 16.10 -16.05 15.34
N ASP A 347 16.43 -16.65 16.49
CA ASP A 347 16.96 -16.07 17.75
C ASP A 347 18.40 -15.49 17.57
N PRO A 348 18.93 -14.66 18.49
CA PRO A 348 20.01 -13.72 18.20
C PRO A 348 21.42 -14.34 18.19
N ASP A 349 22.12 -14.07 17.08
CA ASP A 349 23.55 -13.74 16.90
C ASP A 349 24.64 -14.63 17.58
N PRO A 350 25.81 -14.83 16.92
CA PRO A 350 26.82 -13.78 17.05
C PRO A 350 27.76 -13.54 15.83
N ASP A 351 27.92 -12.24 15.57
CA ASP A 351 29.17 -11.51 15.27
C ASP A 351 29.65 -11.44 13.80
N PRO A 352 29.71 -10.24 13.18
CA PRO A 352 30.27 -10.06 11.84
C PRO A 352 31.78 -9.78 11.91
N THR A 353 32.55 -10.57 11.17
CA THR A 353 33.98 -10.27 10.91
C THR A 353 34.13 -9.55 9.57
N ASP A 354 34.96 -8.51 9.61
CA ASP A 354 35.45 -7.66 8.51
C ASP A 354 35.80 -8.42 7.22
N SER A 355 35.47 -7.82 6.07
CA SER A 355 36.43 -7.76 4.96
C SER A 355 36.16 -6.57 4.03
N SER A 356 37.27 -6.07 3.49
CA SER A 356 37.51 -4.75 2.90
C SER A 356 37.42 -4.71 1.37
N ASP A 357 36.98 -3.55 0.87
CA ASP A 357 37.57 -2.71 -0.20
C ASP A 357 37.92 -3.33 -1.58
N ASP A 358 37.26 -2.85 -2.65
CA ASP A 358 37.95 -2.50 -3.89
C ASP A 358 37.20 -1.38 -4.64
N GLY A 359 37.96 -0.37 -5.06
CA GLY A 359 37.46 0.90 -5.56
C GLY A 359 37.25 0.92 -7.08
N THR A 360 36.18 1.59 -7.52
CA THR A 360 36.06 2.03 -8.91
C THR A 360 35.47 3.44 -9.01
N ARG A 361 35.91 4.19 -10.04
CA ARG A 361 35.79 5.64 -10.21
C ARG A 361 34.35 6.17 -10.22
N LYS A 362 34.14 7.22 -9.41
CA LYS A 362 32.89 7.97 -9.21
C LYS A 362 32.39 8.70 -10.45
N ASN A 363 31.11 8.49 -10.75
CA ASN A 363 30.26 9.31 -11.60
C ASN A 363 29.71 10.47 -10.76
N PRO A 364 29.39 11.66 -11.32
CA PRO A 364 28.86 12.79 -10.53
C PRO A 364 27.51 12.50 -9.84
N ASP A 365 26.78 11.48 -10.30
CA ASP A 365 25.52 10.96 -9.71
C ASP A 365 25.73 10.08 -8.46
N ASP A 366 26.94 9.55 -8.22
CA ASP A 366 27.24 8.69 -7.06
C ASP A 366 27.27 9.49 -5.74
N SER A 367 27.32 10.82 -5.82
CA SER A 367 27.32 11.71 -4.66
C SER A 367 26.01 11.64 -3.85
N TRP A 368 24.91 11.20 -4.45
CA TRP A 368 23.58 11.21 -3.85
C TRP A 368 23.30 9.93 -3.05
N THR A 369 23.67 8.79 -3.63
CA THR A 369 23.61 7.48 -2.98
C THR A 369 24.53 7.45 -1.76
N GLU A 370 25.77 7.95 -1.92
CA GLU A 370 26.74 8.02 -0.83
C GLU A 370 26.30 8.97 0.31
N ARG A 371 25.61 10.08 0.00
CA ARG A 371 25.10 11.01 1.04
C ARG A 371 23.86 10.46 1.75
N ARG A 372 22.94 9.81 1.05
CA ARG A 372 21.79 9.09 1.67
C ARG A 372 22.29 7.97 2.55
N GLU A 373 23.26 7.19 2.09
CA GLU A 373 23.90 6.14 2.89
C GLU A 373 24.63 6.74 4.08
N ALA A 374 25.36 7.85 3.93
CA ALA A 374 26.03 8.51 5.06
C ALA A 374 25.05 9.05 6.12
N VAL A 375 23.91 9.61 5.71
CA VAL A 375 22.84 10.05 6.64
C VAL A 375 22.16 8.85 7.28
N ARG A 376 21.85 7.80 6.50
CA ARG A 376 21.34 6.51 6.98
C ARG A 376 22.27 5.90 8.02
N GLU A 377 23.58 5.84 7.73
CA GLU A 377 24.60 5.32 8.64
C GLU A 377 24.76 6.20 9.89
N ALA A 378 24.74 7.52 9.76
CA ALA A 378 24.83 8.43 10.90
C ALA A 378 23.61 8.31 11.83
N VAL A 379 22.41 8.14 11.26
CA VAL A 379 21.16 7.87 11.99
C VAL A 379 21.22 6.48 12.62
N GLN A 380 21.65 5.45 11.89
CA GLN A 380 21.83 4.08 12.39
C GLN A 380 22.86 4.01 13.53
N GLN A 381 23.99 4.71 13.43
CA GLN A 381 25.01 4.75 14.49
C GLN A 381 24.48 5.45 15.74
N LYS A 382 23.72 6.54 15.60
CA LYS A 382 23.06 7.19 16.75
C LYS A 382 22.00 6.29 17.38
N ILE A 383 21.23 5.56 16.58
CA ILE A 383 20.20 4.62 17.05
C ILE A 383 20.85 3.40 17.73
N ARG A 384 21.87 2.76 17.14
CA ARG A 384 22.62 1.64 17.75
C ARG A 384 23.28 2.05 19.07
N LYS A 385 23.84 3.26 19.13
CA LYS A 385 24.42 3.83 20.37
C LYS A 385 23.38 4.10 21.46
N LYS A 386 22.11 4.31 21.08
CA LYS A 386 20.97 4.50 21.99
C LYS A 386 20.30 3.17 22.37
N ALA A 387 20.23 2.21 21.45
CA ALA A 387 19.70 0.85 21.65
C ALA A 387 20.62 -0.06 22.48
N GLY A 388 21.92 0.26 22.57
CA GLY A 388 22.85 -0.35 23.53
C GLY A 388 22.50 -0.08 25.00
N GLY A 389 21.57 0.86 25.28
CA GLY A 389 20.91 0.94 26.57
C GLY A 389 19.76 -0.08 26.60
N LYS A 390 19.89 -1.13 27.42
CA LYS A 390 18.79 -2.07 27.72
C LYS A 390 17.56 -1.31 28.22
N VAL A 391 16.68 -0.91 27.32
CA VAL A 391 15.32 -0.49 27.63
C VAL A 391 14.45 -1.69 27.31
N ALA A 392 14.15 -2.48 28.34
CA ALA A 392 13.05 -3.44 28.27
C ALA A 392 11.77 -2.69 27.83
N PRO A 393 10.93 -3.26 26.97
CA PRO A 393 9.67 -2.63 26.61
C PRO A 393 8.88 -2.38 27.90
N ARG A 394 8.71 -1.10 28.26
CA ARG A 394 7.82 -0.71 29.35
C ARG A 394 6.41 -1.07 28.91
N ARG A 395 5.92 -2.24 29.33
CA ARG A 395 4.49 -2.58 29.29
C ARG A 395 3.72 -1.41 29.90
N ARG A 396 2.93 -0.69 29.09
CA ARG A 396 2.01 0.32 29.59
C ARG A 396 0.83 -0.42 30.20
N SER A 397 0.90 -0.66 31.51
CA SER A 397 -0.04 -1.44 32.31
C SER A 397 -1.41 -0.73 32.50
N GLY A 398 -2.14 -0.45 31.42
CA GLY A 398 -3.42 0.24 31.53
C GLY A 398 -4.36 0.20 30.33
N ARG A 399 -4.08 -0.59 29.29
CA ARG A 399 -5.01 -0.74 28.14
C ARG A 399 -5.65 -2.13 28.14
N PRO A 400 -6.98 -2.25 28.06
CA PRO A 400 -7.69 -3.55 28.07
C PRO A 400 -7.45 -4.38 26.80
N ILE A 401 -7.15 -3.72 25.68
CA ILE A 401 -6.81 -4.32 24.39
C ILE A 401 -5.48 -3.74 23.91
N GLU A 402 -4.53 -4.59 23.57
CA GLU A 402 -3.23 -4.25 23.01
C GLU A 402 -3.03 -5.02 21.70
N ARG A 403 -2.90 -4.30 20.58
CA ARG A 403 -2.52 -4.90 19.30
C ARG A 403 -1.01 -4.80 19.14
N ILE A 404 -0.33 -5.94 19.05
CA ILE A 404 1.08 -6.05 18.69
C ILE A 404 1.17 -6.30 17.20
N TRP A 405 1.96 -5.50 16.50
CA TRP A 405 2.20 -5.64 15.08
C TRP A 405 3.56 -6.28 14.83
N ASN A 406 3.58 -7.23 13.92
CA ASN A 406 4.75 -7.97 13.48
C ASN A 406 5.43 -7.24 12.32
N ALA A 407 6.69 -7.58 12.07
CA ALA A 407 7.50 -6.93 11.03
C ALA A 407 7.00 -7.20 9.59
N ASP A 408 6.21 -8.26 9.40
CA ASP A 408 5.59 -8.64 8.13
C ASP A 408 4.24 -7.94 7.86
N GLY A 409 3.80 -7.07 8.78
CA GLY A 409 2.51 -6.38 8.70
C GLY A 409 1.35 -7.11 9.36
N SER A 410 1.53 -8.37 9.77
CA SER A 410 0.55 -9.08 10.58
C SER A 410 0.43 -8.49 11.99
N SER A 411 -0.67 -8.78 12.67
CA SER A 411 -0.88 -8.28 14.03
C SER A 411 -1.51 -9.34 14.92
N SER A 412 -1.04 -9.41 16.17
CA SER A 412 -1.65 -10.19 17.24
C SER A 412 -2.36 -9.25 18.21
N LEU A 413 -3.63 -9.54 18.51
CA LEU A 413 -4.41 -8.77 19.45
C LEU A 413 -4.42 -9.47 20.80
N TYR A 414 -3.86 -8.81 21.81
CA TYR A 414 -3.87 -9.24 23.21
C TYR A 414 -5.00 -8.53 23.92
N ILE A 415 -5.88 -9.30 24.53
CA ILE A 415 -6.99 -8.78 25.32
C ILE A 415 -6.79 -9.26 26.74
N SER A 416 -6.73 -8.31 27.67
CA SER A 416 -6.56 -8.63 29.08
C SER A 416 -7.87 -9.18 29.64
N THR A 417 -7.90 -10.48 29.94
CA THR A 417 -9.05 -11.14 30.57
C THR A 417 -9.36 -10.59 31.97
N GLU A 418 -8.42 -9.88 32.59
CA GLU A 418 -8.61 -9.24 33.91
C GLU A 418 -9.39 -7.91 33.84
N THR A 419 -9.78 -7.46 32.65
CA THR A 419 -10.58 -6.24 32.47
C THR A 419 -12.05 -6.57 32.25
N PRO A 420 -13.01 -5.71 32.65
CA PRO A 420 -14.43 -5.94 32.40
C PRO A 420 -14.72 -6.23 30.93
N GLN A 421 -14.09 -5.49 30.01
CA GLN A 421 -14.24 -5.68 28.56
C GLN A 421 -13.64 -7.00 28.08
N GLY A 422 -12.49 -7.40 28.62
CA GLY A 422 -11.90 -8.70 28.32
C GLY A 422 -12.76 -9.86 28.81
N GLN A 423 -13.41 -9.71 29.97
CA GLN A 423 -14.36 -10.69 30.48
C GLN A 423 -15.63 -10.75 29.61
N GLU A 424 -16.20 -9.61 29.23
CA GLU A 424 -17.35 -9.55 28.30
C GLU A 424 -17.06 -10.23 26.96
N LEU A 425 -15.85 -10.04 26.41
CA LEU A 425 -15.46 -10.72 25.20
C LEU A 425 -15.28 -12.23 25.39
N MET A 426 -14.67 -12.67 26.49
CA MET A 426 -14.53 -14.10 26.80
C MET A 426 -15.89 -14.76 26.96
N ASP A 427 -16.83 -14.08 27.63
CA ASP A 427 -18.22 -14.54 27.77
C ASP A 427 -18.91 -14.62 26.39
N GLY A 428 -18.64 -13.66 25.50
CA GLY A 428 -19.10 -13.67 24.11
C GLY A 428 -18.52 -14.80 23.27
N LEU A 429 -17.22 -15.09 23.40
CA LEU A 429 -16.54 -16.19 22.72
C LEU A 429 -17.04 -17.56 23.21
N GLU A 430 -17.24 -17.72 24.52
CA GLU A 430 -17.86 -18.93 25.08
C GLU A 430 -19.31 -19.08 24.58
N GLY A 431 -20.05 -17.97 24.49
CA GLY A 431 -21.37 -17.93 23.88
C GLY A 431 -21.36 -18.40 22.43
N GLN A 432 -20.37 -18.00 21.64
CA GLN A 432 -20.24 -18.47 20.25
C GLN A 432 -19.80 -19.93 20.14
N LEU A 433 -18.90 -20.39 21.00
CA LEU A 433 -18.55 -21.81 21.09
C LEU A 433 -19.79 -22.65 21.42
N GLN A 434 -20.64 -22.17 22.32
CA GLN A 434 -21.89 -22.82 22.66
C GLN A 434 -22.86 -22.83 21.46
N ALA A 435 -23.00 -21.72 20.73
CA ALA A 435 -23.80 -21.66 19.51
C ALA A 435 -23.29 -22.63 18.44
N PHE A 436 -21.97 -22.78 18.27
CA PHE A 436 -21.36 -23.75 17.37
C PHE A 436 -21.74 -25.17 17.76
N ARG A 437 -21.58 -25.52 19.04
CA ARG A 437 -21.95 -26.84 19.58
C ARG A 437 -23.43 -27.15 19.38
N GLU A 438 -24.30 -26.17 19.61
CA GLU A 438 -25.74 -26.32 19.43
C GLU A 438 -26.14 -26.52 17.97
N LYS A 439 -25.47 -25.81 17.04
CA LYS A 439 -25.74 -25.90 15.61
C LYS A 439 -25.21 -27.20 14.99
N PHE A 440 -23.96 -27.55 15.27
CA PHE A 440 -23.25 -28.64 14.57
C PHE A 440 -23.10 -29.92 15.41
N GLY A 441 -23.47 -29.89 16.69
CA GLY A 441 -23.45 -31.06 17.59
C GLY A 441 -22.05 -31.56 17.94
N ARG A 442 -21.01 -30.76 17.71
CA ARG A 442 -19.59 -31.10 17.96
C ARG A 442 -18.80 -29.86 18.38
N GLU A 443 -17.60 -30.08 18.93
CA GLU A 443 -16.61 -29.01 19.12
C GLU A 443 -16.06 -28.53 17.76
N PRO A 444 -15.69 -27.24 17.63
CA PRO A 444 -14.99 -26.76 16.45
C PRO A 444 -13.58 -27.38 16.34
N GLU A 445 -13.21 -27.76 15.13
CA GLU A 445 -11.85 -28.15 14.75
C GLU A 445 -10.99 -26.90 14.48
N PRO A 446 -9.65 -27.01 14.42
CA PRO A 446 -8.77 -25.84 14.24
C PRO A 446 -9.08 -24.97 13.02
N ASP A 447 -9.61 -25.57 11.95
CA ASP A 447 -9.95 -24.87 10.70
C ASP A 447 -11.42 -24.41 10.63
N ASP A 448 -12.25 -24.79 11.62
CA ASP A 448 -13.65 -24.39 11.65
C ASP A 448 -13.81 -22.91 12.04
N PRO A 449 -14.72 -22.19 11.37
CA PRO A 449 -14.99 -20.81 11.70
C PRO A 449 -15.78 -20.70 13.00
N LEU A 450 -15.21 -20.01 13.99
CA LEU A 450 -15.92 -19.64 15.22
C LEU A 450 -17.09 -18.67 14.97
N PHE A 451 -16.97 -17.84 13.94
CA PHE A 451 -18.04 -16.99 13.43
C PHE A 451 -18.55 -17.59 12.12
N PHE A 452 -19.64 -18.34 12.20
CA PHE A 452 -20.19 -19.14 11.11
C PHE A 452 -21.54 -18.64 10.62
N ASP A 453 -21.90 -18.98 9.38
CA ASP A 453 -23.23 -18.76 8.82
C ASP A 453 -24.27 -19.63 9.54
N PRO A 454 -25.24 -19.03 10.27
CA PRO A 454 -26.24 -19.79 11.01
C PRO A 454 -27.20 -20.57 10.11
N ASP A 455 -27.30 -20.21 8.83
CA ASP A 455 -28.18 -20.85 7.86
C ASP A 455 -27.48 -22.00 7.10
N ALA A 456 -26.15 -22.10 7.19
CA ALA A 456 -25.40 -23.18 6.57
C ALA A 456 -25.55 -24.51 7.33
N ASP A 457 -25.56 -25.62 6.59
CA ASP A 457 -25.60 -26.99 7.14
C ASP A 457 -24.22 -27.45 7.64
N GLU A 458 -23.15 -26.85 7.11
CA GLU A 458 -21.76 -27.08 7.50
C GLU A 458 -21.11 -25.79 8.03
N PRO A 459 -20.08 -25.87 8.89
CA PRO A 459 -19.37 -24.71 9.45
C PRO A 459 -18.73 -23.84 8.37
N THR A 460 -19.50 -22.89 7.86
CA THR A 460 -19.09 -22.02 6.75
C THR A 460 -18.82 -20.63 7.31
N ARG A 461 -17.73 -20.00 6.88
CA ARG A 461 -17.39 -18.63 7.27
C ARG A 461 -18.52 -17.70 6.85
N LEU A 462 -18.81 -16.70 7.68
CA LEU A 462 -19.68 -15.61 7.27
C LEU A 462 -19.15 -14.95 5.99
N THR A 463 -20.02 -14.84 4.99
CA THR A 463 -19.68 -14.11 3.77
C THR A 463 -19.75 -12.61 4.01
N LYS A 464 -19.06 -11.85 3.16
CA LYS A 464 -19.14 -10.39 3.20
C LYS A 464 -20.57 -9.91 2.97
N GLU A 465 -21.31 -10.56 2.07
CA GLU A 465 -22.70 -10.23 1.78
C GLU A 465 -23.60 -10.40 3.01
N TYR A 466 -23.37 -11.46 3.79
CA TYR A 466 -24.11 -11.66 5.04
C TYR A 466 -23.82 -10.53 6.03
N PHE A 467 -22.55 -10.17 6.18
CA PHE A 467 -22.14 -9.11 7.11
C PHE A 467 -22.67 -7.73 6.68
N ASP A 468 -22.60 -7.43 5.38
CA ASP A 468 -23.12 -6.19 4.80
C ASP A 468 -24.65 -6.07 4.95
N ASP A 469 -25.38 -7.17 4.75
CA ASP A 469 -26.83 -7.24 4.97
C ASP A 469 -27.19 -7.11 6.46
N MET A 470 -26.43 -7.75 7.34
CA MET A 470 -26.57 -7.59 8.78
C MET A 470 -26.39 -6.13 9.20
N LEU A 471 -25.32 -5.46 8.74
CA LEU A 471 -25.10 -4.04 9.03
C LEU A 471 -26.21 -3.15 8.49
N LEU A 472 -26.75 -3.45 7.30
CA LEU A 472 -27.86 -2.71 6.72
C LEU A 472 -29.13 -2.86 7.58
N ARG A 473 -29.47 -4.08 8.00
CA ARG A 473 -30.59 -4.33 8.91
C ARG A 473 -30.40 -3.65 10.27
N MET A 474 -29.17 -3.59 10.76
CA MET A 474 -28.84 -2.84 11.99
C MET A 474 -29.02 -1.35 11.79
N ALA A 475 -28.63 -0.79 10.64
CA ALA A 475 -28.81 0.63 10.31
C ALA A 475 -30.29 1.02 10.30
N GLU A 476 -31.16 0.19 9.72
CA GLU A 476 -32.62 0.39 9.71
C GLU A 476 -33.23 0.48 11.13
N ARG A 477 -32.58 -0.15 12.11
CA ARG A 477 -33.02 -0.18 13.51
C ARG A 477 -32.14 0.65 14.44
N ALA A 478 -31.12 1.34 13.92
CA ALA A 478 -30.09 1.99 14.72
C ALA A 478 -30.68 3.08 15.62
N ILE A 479 -31.67 3.84 15.11
CA ILE A 479 -32.38 4.87 15.88
C ILE A 479 -33.09 4.26 17.11
N GLU A 480 -33.61 3.04 17.01
CA GLU A 480 -34.31 2.35 18.12
C GLU A 480 -33.35 2.00 19.27
N VAL A 481 -32.06 1.80 18.96
CA VAL A 481 -31.00 1.43 19.91
C VAL A 481 -30.06 2.60 20.24
N GLY A 482 -30.38 3.81 19.77
CA GLY A 482 -29.60 5.02 20.04
C GLY A 482 -28.27 5.09 19.29
N VAL A 483 -28.12 4.34 18.20
CA VAL A 483 -26.95 4.34 17.32
C VAL A 483 -27.24 5.21 16.10
N ASP A 484 -26.28 6.04 15.70
CA ASP A 484 -26.35 6.84 14.47
C ASP A 484 -26.26 5.91 13.24
N PRO A 485 -27.28 5.81 12.36
CA PRO A 485 -27.23 4.92 11.19
C PRO A 485 -26.04 5.21 10.27
N ALA A 486 -25.63 6.49 10.18
CA ALA A 486 -24.47 6.90 9.39
C ALA A 486 -23.18 6.23 9.84
N PHE A 487 -23.08 5.85 11.12
CA PHE A 487 -21.94 5.09 11.66
C PHE A 487 -21.86 3.68 11.07
N LEU A 488 -23.00 2.99 10.95
CA LEU A 488 -23.06 1.64 10.38
C LEU A 488 -22.83 1.66 8.86
N HIS A 489 -23.31 2.70 8.18
CA HIS A 489 -23.00 2.91 6.77
C HIS A 489 -21.52 3.24 6.52
N ALA A 490 -20.90 4.06 7.37
CA ALA A 490 -19.47 4.34 7.31
C ALA A 490 -18.64 3.07 7.54
N TRP A 491 -19.01 2.25 8.54
CA TRP A 491 -18.38 0.95 8.78
C TRP A 491 -18.48 0.05 7.54
N ARG A 492 -19.68 -0.10 6.96
CA ARG A 492 -19.87 -0.91 5.75
C ARG A 492 -19.02 -0.42 4.57
N GLU A 493 -18.84 0.90 4.46
CA GLU A 493 -18.08 1.51 3.35
C GLU A 493 -16.56 1.30 3.49
N VAL A 494 -16.01 1.48 4.70
CA VAL A 494 -14.56 1.45 4.92
C VAL A 494 -14.05 0.11 5.45
N GLY A 495 -14.93 -0.79 5.91
CA GLY A 495 -14.58 -2.12 6.40
C GLY A 495 -14.06 -2.18 7.84
N TYR A 496 -13.88 -1.04 8.52
CA TYR A 496 -13.41 -0.96 9.90
C TYR A 496 -14.15 0.10 10.71
N VAL A 497 -13.99 0.05 12.05
CA VAL A 497 -14.65 0.95 12.99
C VAL A 497 -13.65 1.72 13.82
N VAL A 498 -13.74 3.05 13.74
CA VAL A 498 -12.97 3.96 14.58
C VAL A 498 -13.86 4.49 15.71
N THR A 499 -13.50 4.19 16.95
CA THR A 499 -14.08 4.77 18.17
C THR A 499 -12.97 5.41 19.00
N GLU A 500 -13.29 6.23 20.00
CA GLU A 500 -12.26 6.83 20.86
C GLU A 500 -11.37 5.78 21.54
N GLU A 501 -11.90 4.60 21.85
CA GLU A 501 -11.15 3.48 22.41
C GLU A 501 -10.23 2.80 21.39
N THR A 502 -10.65 2.67 20.12
CA THR A 502 -9.91 1.95 19.08
C THR A 502 -9.02 2.86 18.22
N LYS A 503 -9.27 4.17 18.22
CA LYS A 503 -8.60 5.21 17.39
C LYS A 503 -7.09 5.13 17.39
N SER A 504 -6.49 4.80 18.54
CA SER A 504 -5.04 4.68 18.67
C SER A 504 -4.42 3.48 17.94
N GLY A 505 -5.24 2.54 17.47
CA GLY A 505 -4.83 1.40 16.64
C GLY A 505 -4.86 1.66 15.13
N PHE A 506 -5.35 2.82 14.70
CA PHE A 506 -5.49 3.21 13.29
C PHE A 506 -4.50 4.32 12.90
N THR A 507 -4.15 4.37 11.62
CA THR A 507 -3.41 5.48 11.02
C THR A 507 -4.26 6.74 10.95
N ALA A 508 -3.63 7.90 10.76
CA ALA A 508 -4.40 9.12 10.52
C ALA A 508 -5.20 9.02 9.21
N ALA A 509 -4.67 8.37 8.17
CA ALA A 509 -5.39 8.14 6.92
C ALA A 509 -6.69 7.35 7.11
N GLU A 510 -6.67 6.28 7.90
CA GLU A 510 -7.87 5.49 8.22
C GLU A 510 -8.90 6.29 9.04
N VAL A 511 -8.43 7.05 10.03
CA VAL A 511 -9.32 7.89 10.84
C VAL A 511 -9.99 8.94 9.96
N ILE A 512 -9.21 9.63 9.10
CA ILE A 512 -9.74 10.62 8.15
C ILE A 512 -10.73 9.97 7.17
N ALA A 513 -10.42 8.79 6.65
CA ALA A 513 -11.31 8.06 5.73
C ALA A 513 -12.64 7.69 6.40
N PHE A 514 -12.59 7.18 7.63
CA PHE A 514 -13.78 6.84 8.43
C PHE A 514 -14.63 8.08 8.74
N ASP A 515 -14.01 9.16 9.23
CA ASP A 515 -14.70 10.40 9.59
C ASP A 515 -15.39 11.04 8.37
N ARG A 516 -14.75 10.96 7.19
CA ARG A 516 -15.34 11.43 5.93
C ARG A 516 -16.50 10.56 5.46
N ALA A 517 -16.39 9.23 5.60
CA ALA A 517 -17.50 8.33 5.30
C ALA A 517 -18.70 8.64 6.21
N LEU A 518 -18.45 8.79 7.52
CA LEU A 518 -19.47 9.17 8.49
C LEU A 518 -20.13 10.51 8.15
N ALA A 519 -19.35 11.53 7.81
CA ALA A 519 -19.88 12.84 7.40
C ALA A 519 -20.77 12.74 6.15
N ARG A 520 -20.32 12.01 5.11
CA ARG A 520 -21.12 11.79 3.88
C ARG A 520 -22.46 11.13 4.17
N HIS A 521 -22.49 10.09 5.00
CA HIS A 521 -23.74 9.37 5.32
C HIS A 521 -24.68 10.21 6.19
N ARG A 522 -24.14 11.03 7.11
CA ARG A 522 -24.93 12.02 7.86
C ARG A 522 -25.59 13.06 6.95
N GLU A 523 -24.85 13.57 5.96
CA GLU A 523 -25.37 14.53 4.99
C GLU A 523 -26.41 13.91 4.05
N ALA A 524 -26.24 12.63 3.70
CA ALA A 524 -27.18 11.89 2.87
C ALA A 524 -28.51 11.56 3.58
N GLY A 525 -28.59 11.77 4.90
CA GLY A 525 -29.75 11.42 5.72
C GLY A 525 -30.01 9.92 5.80
N ALA A 526 -28.94 9.13 5.73
CA ALA A 526 -28.97 7.67 5.84
C ALA A 526 -29.26 7.21 7.27
#